data_AF-A0A935P0A3-F1
#
_entry.id   AF-A0A935P0A3-F1
#
_cell.length_a   1.000
_cell.length_b   1.000
_cell.length_c   1.000
_cell.angle_alpha   90.00
_cell.angle_beta   90.00
_cell.angle_gamma   90.00
#
_symmetry.space_group_name_H-M   'P 1'
#
loop_
_entity.id
_entity.type
_entity.pdbx_description
1 polymer ?
#
loop_
_entity_poly.entity_id
_entity_poly.type
_entity_poly.pdbx_seq_one_letter_code
_entity_poly.pdbx_strand_id
1 'polypeptide(L)'
;MMLVPFTRHSMQSAVSLNALDYHGRLILYPSQSTRVWRDVGVQGRATLGPVQLRAGVFNGVEGSAGDGNAVMAKNPGDLPRLAGHARVALLGEEKGFFYPGIQFTDDPVLSIGVGVDWQRQAIAMAGMDEAANHLALAADVYLHLPTGPDQALVAQATAVRYDDGDVAASTGYGGFVEAGFRFGKFEPIVSFERFNSDQTAGDLTAFHLGGAAFLDQHRTNLKLDVARTRAGATTATWSATLQGQLSF
;
A
#
# COMPACT_ATOMS: atom_id res chain seq x y z
N MET A 1 -17.26 -3.09 6.00
CA MET A 1 -16.18 -2.36 5.29
C MET A 1 -14.89 -3.17 5.43
N MET A 2 -14.16 -3.40 4.35
CA MET A 2 -13.01 -4.31 4.28
C MET A 2 -11.88 -3.71 3.43
N LEU A 3 -10.63 -4.10 3.69
CA LEU A 3 -9.49 -3.62 2.89
C LEU A 3 -9.68 -4.01 1.43
N VAL A 4 -9.38 -3.07 0.53
CA VAL A 4 -9.47 -3.29 -0.92
C VAL A 4 -8.24 -4.12 -1.35
N PRO A 5 -8.43 -5.30 -1.97
CA PRO A 5 -7.34 -6.21 -2.32
C PRO A 5 -6.63 -5.72 -3.57
N PHE A 6 -5.76 -4.72 -3.42
CA PHE A 6 -5.03 -4.14 -4.55
C PHE A 6 -3.56 -4.60 -4.58
N THR A 7 -2.85 -4.49 -3.46
CA THR A 7 -1.46 -4.92 -3.31
C THR A 7 -1.30 -5.73 -2.04
N ARG A 8 -0.21 -6.50 -1.93
CA ARG A 8 0.13 -7.12 -0.64
C ARG A 8 0.20 -6.07 0.48
N HIS A 9 0.84 -4.93 0.20
CA HIS A 9 1.02 -3.82 1.14
C HIS A 9 -0.32 -3.28 1.65
N SER A 10 -1.29 -3.06 0.75
CA SER A 10 -2.64 -2.60 1.12
C SER A 10 -3.41 -3.61 1.98
N MET A 11 -3.00 -4.89 1.95
CA MET A 11 -3.59 -5.99 2.71
C MET A 11 -2.78 -6.36 3.96
N GLN A 12 -1.78 -5.55 4.33
CA GLN A 12 -1.00 -5.79 5.53
C GLN A 12 -1.74 -5.44 6.79
N SER A 13 -1.42 -6.16 7.87
CA SER A 13 -1.90 -5.86 9.20
C SER A 13 -1.04 -4.78 9.86
N ALA A 14 -1.70 -3.74 10.39
CA ALA A 14 -1.06 -2.61 11.04
C ALA A 14 -0.25 -3.03 12.27
N VAL A 15 -0.69 -4.06 13.00
CA VAL A 15 0.01 -4.56 14.20
C VAL A 15 1.28 -5.37 13.88
N SER A 16 1.50 -5.68 12.61
CA SER A 16 2.59 -6.55 12.16
C SER A 16 3.41 -5.92 11.04
N LEU A 17 3.36 -4.60 10.88
CA LEU A 17 4.20 -3.88 9.93
C LEU A 17 5.68 -4.12 10.23
N ASN A 18 6.51 -4.11 9.19
CA ASN A 18 7.96 -4.13 9.34
C ASN A 18 8.44 -2.73 9.73
N ALA A 19 8.35 -1.74 8.81
CA ALA A 19 8.57 -0.33 9.16
C ALA A 19 7.53 0.21 10.17
N LEU A 20 7.75 1.46 10.60
CA LEU A 20 6.90 2.14 11.58
C LEU A 20 5.48 2.37 11.08
N ASP A 21 5.33 2.66 9.79
CA ASP A 21 4.05 2.95 9.16
C ASP A 21 3.98 2.31 7.78
N TYR A 22 2.79 2.30 7.20
CA TYR A 22 2.60 1.97 5.81
C TYR A 22 3.24 3.03 4.89
N HIS A 23 3.72 2.61 3.72
CA HIS A 23 3.99 3.46 2.55
C HIS A 23 2.71 4.04 1.92
N GLY A 24 1.90 4.70 2.74
CA GLY A 24 0.52 5.01 2.40
C GLY A 24 0.34 6.11 1.38
N ARG A 25 1.39 6.92 1.17
CA ARG A 25 1.43 7.96 0.14
C ARG A 25 1.48 7.41 -1.29
N LEU A 26 1.71 6.10 -1.44
CA LEU A 26 1.73 5.40 -2.72
C LEU A 26 0.46 4.59 -2.99
N ILE A 27 -0.49 4.60 -2.05
CA ILE A 27 -1.81 3.97 -2.21
C ILE A 27 -2.82 5.08 -2.54
N LEU A 28 -2.92 5.38 -3.84
CA LEU A 28 -3.67 6.52 -4.39
C LEU A 28 -5.06 6.08 -4.84
N TYR A 29 -5.89 5.66 -3.88
CA TYR A 29 -7.30 5.40 -4.20
C TYR A 29 -8.03 6.69 -4.58
N PRO A 30 -9.06 6.61 -5.45
CA PRO A 30 -9.88 7.78 -5.77
C PRO A 30 -10.38 8.44 -4.49
N SER A 31 -10.30 9.77 -4.43
CA SER A 31 -10.75 10.52 -3.25
C SER A 31 -12.19 10.15 -2.91
N GLN A 32 -12.45 9.90 -1.62
CA GLN A 32 -13.74 9.46 -1.05
C GLN A 32 -14.16 8.01 -1.38
N SER A 33 -13.40 7.25 -2.16
CA SER A 33 -13.71 5.83 -2.44
C SER A 33 -13.43 4.89 -1.26
N THR A 34 -12.64 5.32 -0.26
CA THR A 34 -12.30 4.49 0.89
C THR A 34 -12.27 5.30 2.18
N ARG A 35 -12.42 4.60 3.31
CA ARG A 35 -12.09 5.13 4.64
C ARG A 35 -11.01 4.25 5.26
N VAL A 36 -9.79 4.79 5.39
CA VAL A 36 -8.62 4.05 5.88
C VAL A 36 -8.42 2.76 5.05
N TRP A 37 -8.41 2.92 3.72
CA TRP A 37 -8.21 1.85 2.71
C TRP A 37 -9.28 0.77 2.68
N ARG A 38 -10.37 0.97 3.40
CA ARG A 38 -11.50 0.06 3.43
C ARG A 38 -12.66 0.62 2.64
N ASP A 39 -13.37 -0.26 1.98
CA ASP A 39 -14.59 0.02 1.23
C ASP A 39 -15.70 -0.96 1.61
N VAL A 40 -16.95 -0.60 1.37
CA VAL A 40 -18.12 -1.46 1.56
C VAL A 40 -18.30 -2.29 0.29
N GLY A 41 -18.47 -3.60 0.44
CA GLY A 41 -18.56 -4.49 -0.71
C GLY A 41 -18.53 -5.96 -0.32
N VAL A 42 -18.36 -6.80 -1.33
CA VAL A 42 -18.21 -8.24 -1.20
C VAL A 42 -16.87 -8.64 -1.80
N GLN A 43 -16.09 -9.43 -1.06
CA GLN A 43 -14.79 -9.93 -1.50
C GLN A 43 -14.73 -11.45 -1.37
N GLY A 44 -14.30 -12.12 -2.43
CA GLY A 44 -13.90 -13.52 -2.42
C GLY A 44 -12.41 -13.68 -2.17
N ARG A 45 -12.04 -14.75 -1.45
CA ARG A 45 -10.65 -15.18 -1.25
C ARG A 45 -10.54 -16.67 -1.56
N ALA A 46 -9.51 -17.05 -2.30
CA ALA A 46 -9.18 -18.44 -2.59
C ALA A 46 -7.69 -18.72 -2.39
N THR A 47 -7.37 -19.96 -2.05
CA THR A 47 -6.00 -20.48 -1.97
C THR A 47 -5.95 -21.80 -2.73
N LEU A 48 -5.10 -21.88 -3.75
CA LEU A 48 -4.97 -22.99 -4.68
C LEU A 48 -3.48 -23.39 -4.74
N GLY A 49 -3.07 -24.28 -3.83
CA GLY A 49 -1.66 -24.59 -3.64
C GLY A 49 -0.85 -23.34 -3.28
N PRO A 50 0.23 -23.00 -4.02
CA PRO A 50 1.04 -21.80 -3.74
C PRO A 50 0.34 -20.49 -4.15
N VAL A 51 -0.80 -20.56 -4.85
CA VAL A 51 -1.49 -19.39 -5.38
C VAL A 51 -2.54 -18.89 -4.39
N GLN A 52 -2.56 -17.58 -4.15
CA GLN A 52 -3.61 -16.90 -3.41
C GLN A 52 -4.28 -15.86 -4.29
N LEU A 53 -5.60 -15.85 -4.27
CA LEU A 53 -6.42 -14.93 -5.05
C LEU A 53 -7.36 -14.19 -4.11
N ARG A 54 -7.49 -12.89 -4.31
CA ARG A 54 -8.51 -12.05 -3.70
C ARG A 54 -9.11 -11.16 -4.76
N ALA A 55 -10.42 -11.05 -4.79
CA ALA A 55 -11.12 -10.15 -5.69
C ALA A 55 -12.40 -9.69 -5.03
N GLY A 56 -12.83 -8.47 -5.31
CA GLY A 56 -14.07 -7.94 -4.76
C GLY A 56 -14.72 -6.88 -5.64
N VAL A 57 -16.00 -6.69 -5.33
CA VAL A 57 -16.85 -5.64 -5.88
C VAL A 57 -17.20 -4.72 -4.72
N PHE A 58 -16.90 -3.45 -4.87
CA PHE A 58 -16.99 -2.44 -3.82
C PHE A 58 -17.80 -1.24 -4.26
N ASN A 59 -18.27 -0.44 -3.31
CA ASN A 59 -19.06 0.75 -3.59
C ASN A 59 -18.26 1.77 -4.41
N GLY A 60 -17.00 2.02 -4.02
CA GLY A 60 -16.15 3.01 -4.66
C GLY A 60 -16.63 4.44 -4.41
N VAL A 61 -16.38 5.33 -5.37
CA VAL A 61 -16.81 6.74 -5.30
C VAL A 61 -18.13 6.98 -6.03
N GLU A 62 -18.90 7.94 -5.52
CA GLU A 62 -20.11 8.50 -6.12
C GLU A 62 -20.18 10.02 -5.86
N GLY A 63 -21.08 10.73 -6.55
CA GLY A 63 -21.38 12.13 -6.26
C GLY A 63 -20.85 13.10 -7.31
N SER A 64 -20.27 14.22 -6.87
CA SER A 64 -19.77 15.26 -7.80
C SER A 64 -18.58 16.02 -7.21
N ALA A 65 -17.72 16.55 -8.06
CA ALA A 65 -16.59 17.40 -7.69
C ALA A 65 -16.61 18.70 -8.51
N GLY A 66 -16.34 19.84 -7.85
CA GLY A 66 -16.31 21.16 -8.48
C GLY A 66 -16.56 22.31 -7.50
N ASP A 67 -16.17 23.52 -7.87
CA ASP A 67 -16.31 24.76 -7.09
C ASP A 67 -17.45 25.62 -7.63
N GLY A 68 -18.70 25.29 -7.25
CA GLY A 68 -19.88 26.13 -7.48
C GLY A 68 -20.37 26.26 -8.93
N ASN A 69 -19.49 26.57 -9.89
CA ASN A 69 -19.84 26.91 -11.28
C ASN A 69 -19.49 25.82 -12.31
N ALA A 70 -18.69 24.82 -11.96
CA ALA A 70 -18.37 23.67 -12.81
C ALA A 70 -18.37 22.38 -11.97
N VAL A 71 -19.58 21.86 -11.67
CA VAL A 71 -19.76 20.60 -10.95
C VAL A 71 -19.74 19.45 -11.94
N MET A 72 -18.71 18.61 -11.88
CA MET A 72 -18.60 17.39 -12.66
C MET A 72 -19.04 16.19 -11.83
N ALA A 73 -19.97 15.39 -12.35
CA ALA A 73 -20.44 14.18 -11.69
C ALA A 73 -19.35 13.09 -11.71
N LYS A 74 -19.15 12.43 -10.56
CA LYS A 74 -18.33 11.22 -10.42
C LYS A 74 -19.25 10.01 -10.45
N ASN A 75 -18.86 9.01 -11.23
CA ASN A 75 -19.57 7.72 -11.35
C ASN A 75 -21.11 7.89 -11.42
N PRO A 76 -21.65 8.69 -12.37
CA PRO A 76 -23.07 9.01 -12.42
C PRO A 76 -23.98 7.78 -12.65
N GLY A 77 -23.40 6.67 -13.13
CA GLY A 77 -24.10 5.40 -13.33
C GLY A 77 -24.08 4.47 -12.11
N ASP A 78 -23.50 4.90 -10.98
CA ASP A 78 -23.38 4.11 -9.76
C ASP A 78 -22.77 2.71 -10.01
N LEU A 79 -21.73 2.68 -10.87
CA LEU A 79 -21.04 1.44 -11.19
C LEU A 79 -20.07 1.10 -10.07
N PRO A 80 -20.03 -0.17 -9.63
CA PRO A 80 -19.16 -0.56 -8.54
C PRO A 80 -17.70 -0.51 -8.96
N ARG A 81 -16.85 -0.33 -7.96
CA ARG A 81 -15.40 -0.52 -8.06
C ARG A 81 -15.05 -2.00 -8.06
N LEU A 82 -14.07 -2.37 -8.88
CA LEU A 82 -13.51 -3.71 -8.94
C LEU A 82 -12.06 -3.66 -8.49
N ALA A 83 -11.69 -4.55 -7.57
CA ALA A 83 -10.30 -4.69 -7.19
C ALA A 83 -9.94 -6.16 -6.99
N GLY A 84 -8.70 -6.52 -7.30
CA GLY A 84 -8.20 -7.86 -7.12
C GLY A 84 -6.69 -7.93 -7.05
N HIS A 85 -6.22 -8.98 -6.38
CA HIS A 85 -4.82 -9.29 -6.20
C HIS A 85 -4.60 -10.80 -6.29
N ALA A 86 -3.60 -11.18 -7.07
CA ALA A 86 -3.15 -12.55 -7.21
C ALA A 86 -1.70 -12.65 -6.75
N ARG A 87 -1.37 -13.70 -6.01
CA ARG A 87 -0.04 -13.93 -5.45
C ARG A 87 0.36 -15.38 -5.57
N VAL A 88 1.66 -15.61 -5.79
CA VAL A 88 2.26 -16.95 -5.77
C VAL A 88 3.36 -16.97 -4.71
N ALA A 89 3.27 -17.90 -3.77
CA ALA A 89 4.35 -18.22 -2.85
C ALA A 89 5.36 -19.14 -3.55
N LEU A 90 6.58 -18.64 -3.71
CA LEU A 90 7.70 -19.39 -4.26
C LEU A 90 8.42 -20.20 -3.18
N LEU A 91 8.42 -19.68 -1.94
CA LEU A 91 8.89 -20.36 -0.72
C LEU A 91 7.88 -20.11 0.40
N GLY A 92 7.67 -21.12 1.24
CA GLY A 92 6.77 -21.04 2.38
C GLY A 92 5.32 -20.77 2.00
N GLU A 93 4.54 -20.27 2.95
CA GLU A 93 3.12 -19.97 2.75
C GLU A 93 2.72 -18.70 3.54
N GLU A 94 1.79 -17.91 3.00
CA GLU A 94 1.24 -16.73 3.68
C GLU A 94 -0.25 -16.90 3.98
N LYS A 95 -0.63 -17.73 4.96
CA LYS A 95 -2.05 -18.14 5.14
C LYS A 95 -2.95 -17.11 5.84
N GLY A 96 -2.44 -15.96 6.26
CA GLY A 96 -3.19 -14.94 7.01
C GLY A 96 -4.29 -14.22 6.22
N PHE A 97 -5.36 -13.78 6.92
CA PHE A 97 -6.34 -12.86 6.33
C PHE A 97 -5.70 -11.48 6.07
N PHE A 98 -4.84 -11.01 6.96
CA PHE A 98 -3.94 -9.89 6.68
C PHE A 98 -2.52 -10.41 6.58
N TYR A 99 -1.72 -9.80 5.70
CA TYR A 99 -0.32 -10.19 5.56
C TYR A 99 0.54 -9.49 6.62
N PRO A 100 1.47 -10.20 7.26
CA PRO A 100 2.43 -9.57 8.16
C PRO A 100 3.54 -8.87 7.36
N GLY A 101 3.94 -7.66 7.77
CA GLY A 101 5.11 -6.98 7.22
C GLY A 101 6.41 -7.69 7.60
N ILE A 102 6.52 -8.14 8.85
CA ILE A 102 7.59 -9.00 9.36
C ILE A 102 6.99 -10.26 9.96
N GLN A 103 7.67 -11.40 9.84
CA GLN A 103 7.29 -12.64 10.51
C GLN A 103 8.30 -13.02 11.58
N PHE A 104 7.85 -13.75 12.61
CA PHE A 104 8.72 -14.36 13.63
C PHE A 104 8.70 -15.88 13.47
N THR A 105 8.98 -16.34 12.24
CA THR A 105 9.03 -17.75 11.85
C THR A 105 10.45 -18.14 11.41
N ASP A 106 10.77 -19.43 11.54
CA ASP A 106 12.00 -20.05 11.08
C ASP A 106 11.89 -20.57 9.63
N ASP A 107 10.69 -20.55 9.05
CA ASP A 107 10.46 -20.92 7.65
C ASP A 107 10.66 -19.72 6.71
N PRO A 108 11.41 -19.86 5.61
CA PRO A 108 11.54 -18.80 4.62
C PRO A 108 10.22 -18.60 3.87
N VAL A 109 9.88 -17.34 3.61
CA VAL A 109 8.73 -16.95 2.79
C VAL A 109 9.21 -16.05 1.67
N LEU A 110 8.93 -16.43 0.43
CA LEU A 110 9.15 -15.61 -0.75
C LEU A 110 7.90 -15.65 -1.60
N SER A 111 7.38 -14.49 -1.97
CA SER A 111 6.19 -14.41 -2.80
C SER A 111 6.22 -13.20 -3.72
N ILE A 112 5.55 -13.37 -4.85
CA ILE A 112 5.33 -12.31 -5.85
C ILE A 112 3.84 -12.18 -6.10
N GLY A 113 3.38 -10.97 -6.39
CA GLY A 113 1.98 -10.69 -6.64
C GLY A 113 1.76 -9.63 -7.70
N VAL A 114 0.55 -9.62 -8.25
CA VAL A 114 0.04 -8.62 -9.18
C VAL A 114 -1.36 -8.19 -8.77
N GLY A 115 -1.69 -6.93 -9.03
CA GLY A 115 -2.90 -6.30 -8.56
C GLY A 115 -3.56 -5.41 -9.59
N VAL A 116 -4.87 -5.27 -9.49
CA VAL A 116 -5.67 -4.34 -10.26
C VAL A 116 -6.70 -3.66 -9.36
N ASP A 117 -6.92 -2.38 -9.62
CA ASP A 117 -7.98 -1.59 -9.01
C ASP A 117 -8.58 -0.70 -10.10
N TRP A 118 -9.90 -0.75 -10.26
CA TRP A 118 -10.57 -0.09 -11.37
C TRP A 118 -11.94 0.41 -10.97
N GLN A 119 -12.25 1.63 -11.39
CA GLN A 119 -13.60 2.16 -11.33
C GLN A 119 -13.85 3.16 -12.47
N ARG A 120 -14.99 3.01 -13.14
CA ARG A 120 -15.40 3.90 -14.21
C ARG A 120 -15.74 5.30 -13.67
N GLN A 121 -15.31 6.35 -14.37
CA GLN A 121 -15.65 7.75 -14.09
C GLN A 121 -15.42 8.16 -12.61
N ALA A 122 -14.39 7.61 -11.98
CA ALA A 122 -14.11 7.83 -10.56
C ALA A 122 -13.35 9.15 -10.28
N ILE A 123 -12.73 9.71 -11.31
CA ILE A 123 -11.89 10.91 -11.20
C ILE A 123 -12.60 12.07 -11.86
N ALA A 124 -12.89 13.10 -11.07
CA ALA A 124 -13.46 14.36 -11.56
C ALA A 124 -12.80 15.51 -10.82
N MET A 125 -12.29 16.48 -11.58
CA MET A 125 -11.63 17.68 -11.06
C MET A 125 -11.77 18.83 -12.05
N ALA A 126 -11.52 20.06 -11.56
CA ALA A 126 -11.55 21.25 -12.39
C ALA A 126 -10.53 21.14 -13.54
N GLY A 127 -10.92 21.56 -14.74
CA GLY A 127 -10.08 21.49 -15.94
C GLY A 127 -10.20 20.19 -16.74
N MET A 128 -11.02 19.23 -16.32
CA MET A 128 -11.42 18.09 -17.14
C MET A 128 -12.70 18.41 -17.93
N ASP A 129 -12.80 17.90 -19.16
CA ASP A 129 -14.03 17.95 -19.97
C ASP A 129 -15.03 16.87 -19.54
N GLU A 130 -14.54 15.70 -19.12
CA GLU A 130 -15.33 14.59 -18.60
C GLU A 130 -14.61 13.84 -17.47
N ALA A 131 -15.37 13.13 -16.64
CA ALA A 131 -14.81 12.34 -15.56
C ALA A 131 -13.99 11.17 -16.12
N ALA A 132 -12.75 11.06 -15.68
CA ALA A 132 -11.85 9.98 -16.07
C ALA A 132 -12.08 8.71 -15.24
N ASN A 133 -11.70 7.56 -15.82
CA ASN A 133 -11.66 6.30 -15.08
C ASN A 133 -10.49 6.30 -14.10
N HIS A 134 -10.62 5.52 -13.03
CA HIS A 134 -9.49 5.09 -12.23
C HIS A 134 -9.04 3.71 -12.72
N LEU A 135 -7.76 3.55 -13.00
CA LEU A 135 -7.13 2.26 -13.19
C LEU A 135 -5.76 2.26 -12.50
N ALA A 136 -5.54 1.32 -11.60
CA ALA A 136 -4.24 1.07 -11.01
C ALA A 136 -3.82 -0.38 -11.25
N LEU A 137 -2.58 -0.57 -11.70
CA LEU A 137 -1.96 -1.87 -11.89
C LEU A 137 -0.72 -1.97 -11.01
N ALA A 138 -0.60 -3.05 -10.26
CA ALA A 138 0.50 -3.25 -9.33
C ALA A 138 1.23 -4.57 -9.52
N ALA A 139 2.50 -4.57 -9.13
CA ALA A 139 3.29 -5.76 -8.90
C ALA A 139 4.02 -5.62 -7.56
N ASP A 140 4.11 -6.71 -6.79
CA ASP A 140 4.80 -6.73 -5.51
C ASP A 140 5.63 -7.99 -5.29
N VAL A 141 6.62 -7.86 -4.42
CA VAL A 141 7.45 -8.97 -3.93
C VAL A 141 7.59 -8.85 -2.43
N TYR A 142 7.65 -9.99 -1.75
CA TYR A 142 7.93 -10.08 -0.32
C TYR A 142 8.90 -11.21 -0.02
N LEU A 143 9.82 -10.93 0.91
CA LEU A 143 10.81 -11.86 1.42
C LEU A 143 10.83 -11.80 2.95
N HIS A 144 10.78 -12.97 3.57
CA HIS A 144 11.22 -13.23 4.93
C HIS A 144 12.21 -14.39 4.87
N LEU A 145 13.47 -14.14 5.20
CA LEU A 145 14.54 -15.12 5.09
C LEU A 145 15.26 -15.25 6.44
N PRO A 146 14.96 -16.30 7.21
CA PRO A 146 15.73 -16.64 8.40
C PRO A 146 17.19 -16.93 8.01
N THR A 147 18.13 -16.22 8.63
CA THR A 147 19.58 -16.34 8.32
C THR A 147 20.36 -17.01 9.45
N GLY A 148 19.71 -17.29 10.57
CA GLY A 148 20.28 -17.92 11.77
C GLY A 148 19.32 -17.84 12.95
N PRO A 149 19.72 -18.35 14.12
CA PRO A 149 18.92 -18.25 15.34
C PRO A 149 18.57 -16.80 15.65
N ASP A 150 17.27 -16.51 15.75
CA ASP A 150 16.73 -15.16 15.97
C ASP A 150 17.19 -14.09 14.97
N GLN A 151 17.55 -14.49 13.75
CA GLN A 151 17.98 -13.57 12.70
C GLN A 151 17.15 -13.75 11.44
N ALA A 152 16.73 -12.65 10.82
CA ALA A 152 16.02 -12.70 9.55
C ALA A 152 16.26 -11.44 8.71
N LEU A 153 16.42 -11.63 7.40
CA LEU A 153 16.26 -10.55 6.42
C LEU A 153 14.79 -10.46 6.04
N VAL A 154 14.21 -9.28 6.17
CA VAL A 154 12.84 -8.97 5.78
C VAL A 154 12.89 -7.92 4.69
N ALA A 155 12.21 -8.15 3.57
CA ALA A 155 12.16 -7.16 2.50
C ALA A 155 10.83 -7.21 1.76
N GLN A 156 10.40 -6.07 1.24
CA GLN A 156 9.28 -5.97 0.31
C GLN A 156 9.48 -4.83 -0.66
N ALA A 157 8.89 -4.98 -1.84
CA ALA A 157 8.76 -3.90 -2.78
C ALA A 157 7.41 -3.97 -3.47
N THR A 158 6.87 -2.80 -3.82
CA THR A 158 5.66 -2.67 -4.63
C THR A 158 5.92 -1.63 -5.70
N ALA A 159 5.53 -1.92 -6.94
CA ALA A 159 5.49 -0.98 -8.04
C ALA A 159 4.05 -0.86 -8.54
N VAL A 160 3.64 0.37 -8.89
CA VAL A 160 2.28 0.69 -9.30
C VAL A 160 2.30 1.67 -10.48
N ARG A 161 1.43 1.43 -11.47
CA ARG A 161 1.03 2.43 -12.47
C ARG A 161 -0.42 2.82 -12.18
N TYR A 162 -0.65 4.12 -12.00
CA TYR A 162 -1.98 4.71 -11.87
C TYR A 162 -2.33 5.48 -13.14
N ASP A 163 -3.53 5.28 -13.65
CA ASP A 163 -4.16 6.00 -14.76
C ASP A 163 -5.47 6.63 -14.27
N ASP A 164 -5.39 7.91 -13.91
CA ASP A 164 -6.50 8.71 -13.41
C ASP A 164 -6.87 9.85 -14.40
N GLY A 165 -6.34 9.77 -15.63
CA GLY A 165 -6.46 10.82 -16.65
C GLY A 165 -5.33 11.86 -16.63
N ASP A 166 -5.20 12.60 -17.72
CA ASP A 166 -4.01 13.39 -18.06
C ASP A 166 -3.69 14.51 -17.06
N VAL A 167 -4.72 15.12 -16.44
CA VAL A 167 -4.55 16.26 -15.52
C VAL A 167 -4.50 15.85 -14.05
N ALA A 168 -4.66 14.56 -13.74
CA ALA A 168 -4.63 14.07 -12.37
C ALA A 168 -3.20 13.90 -11.88
N ALA A 169 -2.86 14.51 -10.74
CA ALA A 169 -1.57 14.33 -10.07
C ALA A 169 -1.36 12.93 -9.48
N SER A 170 -2.39 12.09 -9.52
CA SER A 170 -2.30 10.66 -9.19
C SER A 170 -1.97 9.78 -10.38
N THR A 171 -1.94 10.31 -11.61
CA THR A 171 -1.51 9.56 -12.80
C THR A 171 0.02 9.50 -12.84
N GLY A 172 0.58 8.29 -12.99
CA GLY A 172 2.03 8.10 -13.07
C GLY A 172 2.50 6.76 -12.53
N TYR A 173 3.82 6.66 -12.32
CA TYR A 173 4.48 5.45 -11.83
C TYR A 173 5.01 5.68 -10.42
N GLY A 174 4.63 4.80 -9.50
CA GLY A 174 5.09 4.84 -8.13
C GLY A 174 5.54 3.49 -7.60
N GLY A 175 6.17 3.52 -6.44
CA GLY A 175 6.56 2.31 -5.76
C GLY A 175 7.46 2.58 -4.58
N PHE A 176 7.66 1.54 -3.79
CA PHE A 176 8.59 1.55 -2.68
C PHE A 176 9.40 0.27 -2.63
N VAL A 177 10.51 0.37 -1.91
CA VAL A 177 11.27 -0.77 -1.39
C VAL A 177 11.51 -0.53 0.10
N GLU A 178 11.40 -1.59 0.88
CA GLU A 178 11.62 -1.61 2.32
C GLU A 178 12.43 -2.85 2.65
N ALA A 179 13.44 -2.71 3.51
CA ALA A 179 14.24 -3.82 3.99
C ALA A 179 14.63 -3.62 5.46
N GLY A 180 14.62 -4.71 6.22
CA GLY A 180 15.07 -4.79 7.60
C GLY A 180 15.92 -6.05 7.82
N PHE A 181 16.85 -5.97 8.76
CA PHE A 181 17.61 -7.15 9.19
C PHE A 181 17.44 -7.32 10.70
N ARG A 182 16.60 -8.27 11.10
CA ARG A 182 16.36 -8.59 12.50
C ARG A 182 17.53 -9.38 13.07
N PHE A 183 18.00 -8.99 14.25
CA PHE A 183 18.91 -9.75 15.10
C PHE A 183 18.43 -9.72 16.55
N GLY A 184 17.98 -10.87 17.05
CA GLY A 184 17.32 -10.96 18.34
C GLY A 184 16.03 -10.13 18.35
N LYS A 185 16.00 -9.15 19.25
CA LYS A 185 14.88 -8.21 19.44
C LYS A 185 15.01 -6.91 18.64
N PHE A 186 16.12 -6.68 17.95
CA PHE A 186 16.36 -5.42 17.23
C PHE A 186 16.32 -5.62 15.73
N GLU A 187 15.89 -4.59 15.01
CA GLU A 187 15.88 -4.58 13.56
C GLU A 187 16.10 -3.15 13.05
N PRO A 188 17.27 -2.81 12.49
CA PRO A 188 17.41 -1.64 11.64
C PRO A 188 16.59 -1.82 10.36
N ILE A 189 15.95 -0.75 9.92
CA ILE A 189 15.04 -0.73 8.77
C ILE A 189 15.39 0.47 7.89
N VAL A 190 15.40 0.25 6.58
CA VAL A 190 15.50 1.30 5.57
C VAL A 190 14.37 1.17 4.57
N SER A 191 13.86 2.29 4.09
CA SER A 191 12.92 2.28 2.98
C SER A 191 13.06 3.50 2.08
N PHE A 192 12.59 3.32 0.85
CA PHE A 192 12.57 4.35 -0.17
C PHE A 192 11.25 4.31 -0.91
N GLU A 193 10.61 5.47 -1.03
CA GLU A 193 9.37 5.68 -1.78
C GLU A 193 9.62 6.64 -2.93
N ARG A 194 9.03 6.36 -4.08
CA ARG A 194 9.03 7.28 -5.21
C ARG A 194 7.71 7.24 -5.95
N PHE A 195 7.20 8.42 -6.32
CA PHE A 195 6.12 8.59 -7.27
C PHE A 195 6.59 9.60 -8.32
N ASN A 196 6.62 9.20 -9.59
CA ASN A 196 6.81 10.10 -10.72
C ASN A 196 5.43 10.31 -11.34
N SER A 197 4.86 11.47 -11.08
CA SER A 197 3.55 11.86 -11.57
C SER A 197 3.69 12.51 -12.94
N ASP A 198 2.69 12.32 -13.80
CA ASP A 198 2.59 13.04 -15.07
C ASP A 198 2.33 14.54 -14.83
N GLN A 199 1.81 14.90 -13.65
CA GLN A 199 1.75 16.27 -13.13
C GLN A 199 2.73 16.45 -11.98
N THR A 200 3.73 17.33 -12.12
CA THR A 200 4.79 17.55 -11.10
C THR A 200 4.25 17.80 -9.69
N ALA A 201 3.03 18.32 -9.52
CA ALA A 201 2.40 18.48 -8.21
C ALA A 201 2.23 17.17 -7.42
N GLY A 202 2.17 16.02 -8.11
CA GLY A 202 2.02 14.69 -7.53
C GLY A 202 3.32 13.95 -7.23
N ASP A 203 4.48 14.50 -7.60
CA ASP A 203 5.75 13.81 -7.40
C ASP A 203 6.01 13.52 -5.91
N LEU A 204 6.64 12.38 -5.64
CA LEU A 204 7.07 11.98 -4.30
C LEU A 204 8.46 11.39 -4.35
N THR A 205 9.29 11.75 -3.39
CA THR A 205 10.49 11.00 -3.05
C THR A 205 10.65 11.03 -1.54
N ALA A 206 10.69 9.87 -0.90
CA ALA A 206 10.93 9.76 0.53
C ALA A 206 12.02 8.72 0.79
N PHE A 207 12.92 9.04 1.71
CA PHE A 207 13.91 8.10 2.24
C PHE A 207 13.71 8.00 3.75
N HIS A 208 13.69 6.77 4.25
CA HIS A 208 13.47 6.46 5.66
C HIS A 208 14.64 5.64 6.19
N LEU A 209 15.09 6.02 7.38
CA LEU A 209 16.02 5.25 8.18
C LEU A 209 15.45 5.13 9.59
N GLY A 210 15.28 3.89 10.04
CA GLY A 210 14.64 3.61 11.30
C GLY A 210 15.05 2.28 11.89
N GLY A 211 14.26 1.83 12.85
CA GLY A 211 14.39 0.50 13.39
C GLY A 211 13.35 0.19 14.46
N ALA A 212 13.29 -1.09 14.82
CA ALA A 212 12.37 -1.63 15.79
C ALA A 212 13.10 -2.34 16.94
N ALA A 213 12.49 -2.30 18.12
CA ALA A 213 12.82 -3.13 19.27
C ALA A 213 11.57 -3.94 19.67
N PHE A 214 11.58 -5.24 19.36
CA PHE A 214 10.49 -6.19 19.63
C PHE A 214 10.65 -6.80 21.02
N LEU A 215 9.93 -6.25 22.00
CA LEU A 215 9.96 -6.75 23.39
C LEU A 215 9.18 -8.05 23.55
N ASP A 216 8.09 -8.19 22.79
CA ASP A 216 7.28 -9.41 22.67
C ASP A 216 6.70 -9.49 21.26
N GLN A 217 7.58 -9.75 20.27
CA GLN A 217 7.22 -9.88 18.84
C GLN A 217 6.22 -8.80 18.37
N HIS A 218 5.05 -9.20 17.85
CA HIS A 218 3.98 -8.28 17.43
C HIS A 218 3.19 -7.67 18.60
N ARG A 219 3.26 -8.23 19.81
CA ARG A 219 2.45 -7.77 20.93
C ARG A 219 2.99 -6.48 21.52
N THR A 220 4.31 -6.41 21.73
CA THR A 220 4.96 -5.24 22.33
C THR A 220 6.21 -4.87 21.55
N ASN A 221 6.24 -3.66 20.98
CA ASN A 221 7.42 -3.14 20.30
C ASN A 221 7.54 -1.62 20.39
N LEU A 222 8.75 -1.14 20.17
CA LEU A 222 9.07 0.28 20.02
C LEU A 222 9.70 0.48 18.64
N LYS A 223 9.26 1.48 17.88
CA LYS A 223 9.79 1.80 16.55
C LYS A 223 10.17 3.26 16.45
N LEU A 224 11.28 3.53 15.78
CA LEU A 224 11.73 4.87 15.42
C LEU A 224 11.85 4.94 13.90
N ASP A 225 11.40 6.04 13.31
CA ASP A 225 11.59 6.36 11.90
C ASP A 225 12.10 7.80 11.76
N VAL A 226 13.12 8.00 10.94
CA VAL A 226 13.58 9.33 10.50
C VAL A 226 13.45 9.39 8.99
N ALA A 227 12.66 10.34 8.50
CA ALA A 227 12.35 10.47 7.10
C ALA A 227 12.86 11.79 6.53
N ARG A 228 13.37 11.73 5.29
CA ARG A 228 13.58 12.89 4.42
C ARG A 228 12.63 12.77 3.24
N THR A 229 11.68 13.69 3.13
CA THR A 229 10.62 13.62 2.13
C THR A 229 10.55 14.86 1.27
N ARG A 230 10.39 14.71 -0.04
CA ARG A 230 10.10 15.76 -1.00
C ARG A 230 8.79 15.43 -1.71
N ALA A 231 7.87 16.39 -1.77
CA ALA A 231 6.59 16.25 -2.44
C ALA A 231 6.41 17.37 -3.47
N GLY A 232 6.04 17.02 -4.68
CA GLY A 232 5.96 17.92 -5.81
C GLY A 232 7.19 18.82 -5.99
N ALA A 233 6.92 20.09 -6.31
CA ALA A 233 7.96 21.10 -6.52
C ALA A 233 8.55 21.69 -5.21
N THR A 234 8.27 21.13 -4.03
CA THR A 234 8.72 21.70 -2.76
C THR A 234 10.16 21.31 -2.39
N THR A 235 10.70 22.01 -1.39
CA THR A 235 11.93 21.60 -0.70
C THR A 235 11.68 20.34 0.13
N ALA A 236 12.73 19.53 0.30
CA ALA A 236 12.66 18.34 1.16
C ALA A 236 12.52 18.73 2.64
N THR A 237 11.66 18.01 3.36
CA THR A 237 11.42 18.14 4.80
C THR A 237 11.97 16.94 5.55
N TRP A 238 12.36 17.16 6.81
CA TRP A 238 12.76 16.10 7.73
C TRP A 238 11.68 15.86 8.79
N SER A 239 11.49 14.61 9.16
CA SER A 239 10.61 14.22 10.27
C SER A 239 11.23 13.09 11.07
N ALA A 240 10.88 12.99 12.35
CA ALA A 240 11.23 11.88 13.20
C ALA A 240 9.98 11.43 13.97
N THR A 241 9.70 10.13 13.97
CA THR A 241 8.52 9.54 14.59
C THR A 241 8.94 8.40 15.51
N LEU A 242 8.45 8.42 16.75
CA LEU A 242 8.60 7.34 17.71
C LEU A 242 7.23 6.74 17.99
N GLN A 243 7.11 5.42 17.91
CA GLN A 243 5.87 4.68 18.15
C GLN A 243 6.12 3.57 19.16
N GLY A 244 5.27 3.49 20.19
CA GLY A 244 5.14 2.31 21.04
C GLY A 244 3.86 1.56 20.71
N GLN A 245 3.97 0.25 20.46
CA GLN A 245 2.83 -0.63 20.21
C GLN A 245 2.61 -1.57 21.39
N LEU A 246 1.36 -1.67 21.83
CA LEU A 246 0.88 -2.66 22.78
C LEU A 246 -0.40 -3.29 22.24
N SER A 247 -0.39 -4.60 22.03
CA SER A 247 -1.49 -5.39 21.45
C SER A 247 -1.87 -6.50 22.43
N PHE A 248 -3.17 -6.61 22.74
CA PHE A 248 -3.73 -7.58 23.69
C PHE A 248 -4.58 -8.63 22.99
#